data_AF-A0A735NIH4-F1
#
_entry.id   AF-A0A735NIH4-F1
#
_cell.length_a   1.000
_cell.length_b   1.000
_cell.length_c   1.000
_cell.angle_alpha   90.00
_cell.angle_beta   90.00
_cell.angle_gamma   90.00
#
_symmetry.space_group_name_H-M   'P 1'
#
loop_
_entity.id
_entity.type
_entity.pdbx_description
1 polymer ?
#
loop_
_entity_poly.entity_id
_entity_poly.type
_entity_poly.pdbx_seq_one_letter_code
_entity_poly.pdbx_strand_id
1 'polypeptide(L)' 'MEKPLPLIKITELCEMVGRSRSTIWTWTRDGLLPQPVRLHGRVIGWRQELIEKWLNAGGNTQ' A
#
# COMPACT_ATOMS: atom_id res chain seq x y z
N MET A 1 -21.78 12.45 0.69
CA MET A 1 -20.65 12.58 1.62
C MET A 1 -19.45 11.89 0.99
N GLU A 2 -18.71 12.60 0.15
CA GLU A 2 -17.50 12.07 -0.49
C GLU A 2 -16.38 12.08 0.55
N LYS A 3 -16.18 10.95 1.23
CA LYS A 3 -15.02 10.75 2.11
C LYS A 3 -13.77 10.96 1.24
N PRO A 4 -12.82 11.82 1.63
CA PRO A 4 -11.56 11.92 0.91
C PRO A 4 -10.91 10.55 0.90
N LEU A 5 -10.52 10.07 -0.28
CA LEU A 5 -9.88 8.77 -0.47
C LEU A 5 -8.64 8.72 0.44
N PRO A 6 -8.66 7.92 1.53
CA PRO A 6 -7.53 7.92 2.41
C PRO A 6 -6.37 7.22 1.71
N LEU A 7 -5.27 7.94 1.62
CA LEU A 7 -4.02 7.47 1.04
C LEU A 7 -3.10 7.11 2.18
N ILE A 8 -2.58 5.90 2.13
CA ILE A 8 -1.67 5.37 3.12
C ILE A 8 -0.25 5.67 2.66
N LYS A 9 0.51 6.40 3.47
CA LYS A 9 1.93 6.64 3.19
C LYS A 9 2.73 5.36 3.41
N ILE A 10 3.92 5.29 2.82
CA ILE A 10 4.79 4.11 2.98
C ILE A 10 5.09 3.79 4.45
N THR A 11 5.21 4.82 5.31
CA THR A 11 5.45 4.66 6.75
C THR A 11 4.28 3.99 7.44
N GLU A 12 3.05 4.47 7.22
CA GLU A 12 1.84 3.86 7.78
C GLU A 12 1.65 2.43 7.26
N LEU A 13 1.92 2.22 5.97
CA LEU A 13 1.87 0.90 5.36
C LEU A 13 2.89 -0.06 6.00
N CYS A 14 4.11 0.41 6.30
CA CYS A 14 5.11 -0.38 7.01
C CYS A 14 4.64 -0.74 8.43
N GLU A 15 4.00 0.19 9.14
CA GLU A 15 3.48 -0.04 10.49
C GLU A 15 2.32 -1.03 10.50
N MET A 16 1.36 -0.89 9.58
CA MET A 16 0.22 -1.82 9.47
C MET A 16 0.63 -3.23 9.07
N VAL A 17 1.58 -3.35 8.15
CA VAL A 17 2.06 -4.65 7.66
C VAL A 17 3.13 -5.23 8.60
N GLY A 18 3.76 -4.41 9.44
CA GLY A 18 4.88 -4.82 10.30
C GLY A 18 6.14 -5.17 9.50
N ARG A 19 6.33 -4.54 8.34
CA ARG A 19 7.45 -4.84 7.41
C ARG A 19 8.21 -3.57 7.05
N SER A 20 9.46 -3.74 6.63
CA SER A 20 10.30 -2.62 6.22
C SER A 20 9.87 -2.05 4.86
N ARG A 21 10.25 -0.79 4.60
CA ARG A 21 10.00 -0.11 3.31
C ARG A 21 10.55 -0.90 2.13
N SER A 22 11.69 -1.58 2.30
CA SER A 22 12.28 -2.42 1.25
C SER A 22 11.39 -3.60 0.89
N THR A 23 10.78 -4.26 1.87
CA THR A 23 9.79 -5.34 1.63
C THR A 23 8.58 -4.81 0.86
N ILE A 24 8.05 -3.65 1.24
CA ILE A 24 6.92 -3.02 0.54
C ILE A 24 7.27 -2.72 -0.93
N TRP A 25 8.46 -2.18 -1.20
CA TRP A 25 8.92 -1.93 -2.58
C TRP A 25 9.13 -3.22 -3.36
N THR A 26 9.72 -4.24 -2.73
CA THR A 26 9.86 -5.57 -3.30
C THR A 26 8.50 -6.14 -3.70
N TRP A 27 7.52 -6.12 -2.81
CA TRP A 27 6.18 -6.60 -3.13
C TRP A 27 5.46 -5.78 -4.19
N THR A 28 5.69 -4.46 -4.22
CA THR A 28 5.16 -3.58 -5.27
C THR A 28 5.75 -3.94 -6.63
N ARG A 29 7.05 -4.27 -6.68
CA ARG A 29 7.74 -4.71 -7.90
C ARG A 29 7.30 -6.12 -8.31
N ASP A 30 7.17 -7.02 -7.34
CA ASP A 30 6.82 -8.42 -7.55
C ASP A 30 5.31 -8.60 -7.83
N GLY A 31 4.53 -7.52 -7.83
CA GLY A 31 3.09 -7.52 -8.10
C GLY A 31 2.24 -8.07 -6.94
N LEU A 32 2.86 -8.34 -5.80
CA LEU A 32 2.18 -8.80 -4.58
C LEU A 32 1.41 -7.66 -3.91
N LEU A 33 1.94 -6.44 -3.93
CA LEU A 33 1.32 -5.28 -3.29
C LEU A 33 0.78 -4.32 -4.37
N PRO A 34 -0.38 -3.64 -4.15
CA PRO A 34 -0.96 -2.75 -5.14
C PRO A 34 -0.01 -1.63 -5.56
N GLN A 35 -0.14 -1.15 -6.79
CA GLN A 35 0.70 -0.03 -7.24
C GLN A 35 0.41 1.25 -6.44
N PRO A 36 1.45 2.01 -6.03
CA PRO A 36 1.26 3.27 -5.36
C PRO A 36 0.60 4.29 -6.30
N VAL A 37 -0.22 5.16 -5.71
CA VAL A 37 -0.74 6.35 -6.36
C VAL A 37 0.40 7.34 -6.56
N ARG A 38 0.55 7.76 -7.81
CA ARG A 38 1.48 8.81 -8.22
C ARG A 38 0.71 10.06 -8.57
N LEU A 39 1.13 11.19 -8.02
CA LEU A 39 0.59 12.51 -8.32
C LEU A 39 1.75 13.40 -8.75
N HIS A 40 1.64 14.00 -9.94
CA HIS A 40 2.71 14.80 -10.55
C HIS A 40 4.08 14.08 -10.59
N GLY A 41 4.08 12.79 -10.92
CA GLY A 41 5.30 11.97 -10.98
C GLY A 41 5.91 11.58 -9.63
N ARG A 42 5.36 12.06 -8.50
CA ARG A 42 5.78 11.68 -7.15
C ARG A 42 4.81 10.65 -6.57
N VAL A 43 5.36 9.63 -5.93
CA VAL A 43 4.56 8.66 -5.17
C VAL A 43 4.02 9.34 -3.93
N ILE A 44 2.69 9.40 -3.81
CA ILE A 44 2.02 10.02 -2.65
C ILE A 44 1.55 8.99 -1.62
N GLY A 45 1.41 7.73 -2.01
CA GLY A 45 0.99 6.64 -1.11
C GLY A 45 0.18 5.59 -1.85
N TRP A 46 -0.48 4.71 -1.10
CA TRP A 46 -1.36 3.66 -1.62
C TRP A 46 -2.80 3.97 -1.28
N ARG A 47 -3.76 3.54 -2.12
CA ARG A 47 -5.17 3.68 -1.76
C ARG A 47 -5.47 2.75 -0.59
N GLN A 48 -6.03 3.29 0.49
CA GLN A 48 -6.40 2.51 1.66
C GLN A 48 -7.30 1.34 1.28
N GLU A 49 -8.33 1.57 0.45
CA GLU A 49 -9.23 0.50 0.03
C GLU A 49 -8.49 -0.67 -0.66
N LEU A 50 -7.48 -0.39 -1.48
CA LEU A 50 -6.69 -1.43 -2.15
C LEU A 50 -5.82 -2.20 -1.14
N ILE A 51 -5.22 -1.49 -0.19
CA ILE A 51 -4.40 -2.11 0.87
C ILE A 51 -5.29 -2.96 1.78
N GLU A 52 -6.44 -2.46 2.21
CA GLU A 52 -7.40 -3.20 3.02
C GLU A 52 -7.90 -4.44 2.28
N LYS A 53 -8.26 -4.32 1.00
CA LYS A 53 -8.63 -5.47 0.17
C LYS A 53 -7.48 -6.48 0.06
N TRP A 54 -6.26 -6.00 -0.10
CA TRP A 54 -5.07 -6.86 -0.17
C TRP A 54 -4.79 -7.57 1.17
N LEU A 55 -4.90 -6.87 2.29
CA LEU A 55 -4.76 -7.45 3.63
C LEU A 55 -5.83 -8.53 3.87
N ASN A 56 -7.09 -8.23 3.53
CA ASN A 56 -8.20 -9.18 3.64
C ASN A 56 -8.09 -10.37 2.68
N ALA A 57 -7.44 -10.19 1.52
CA ALA A 57 -7.20 -11.27 0.56
C ALA A 57 -6.10 -12.26 1.02
N GLY A 58 -5.47 -12.02 2.18
CA GLY A 58 -4.42 -12.89 2.72
C GLY A 58 -3.03 -12.38 2.37
N GLY A 59 -2.76 -11.10 2.68
CA GLY A 59 -1.50 -10.41 2.42
C GLY A 59 -0.28 -11.31 2.60
N ASN A 60 0.17 -11.88 1.48
CA ASN A 60 1.17 -12.94 1.35
C ASN A 60 1.34 -13.80 2.62
N THR A 61 0.31 -14.57 2.99
CA THR A 61 0.44 -15.62 4.00
C THR A 61 1.26 -16.77 3.42
N GLN A 62 2.55 -16.78 3.73
CA GLN A 62 3.32 -18.00 3.97
C GLN A 62 3.85 -17.98 5.40
#